data_AF-Q0IUZ8-F1
#
_entry.id   AF-Q0IUZ8-F1
#
_cell.length_a   1.000
_cell.length_b   1.000
_cell.length_c   1.000
_cell.angle_alpha   90.00
_cell.angle_beta   90.00
_cell.angle_gamma   90.00
#
_symmetry.space_group_name_H-M   'P 1'
#
loop_
_entity.id
_entity.type
_entity.pdbx_description
1 polymer ?
#
loop_
_entity_poly.entity_id
_entity_poly.type
_entity_poly.pdbx_seq_one_letter_code
_entity_poly.pdbx_strand_id
1 'polypeptide(L)'
;MAADHLVVAMLLLLALSPPAVADDTAVLGQKGGVVEGQAAGPGRYAVILDAGSTGTRVHVFRFDNKLDLLKVGDDIELFAKVDPGLSSYAGRPQDAANSILPLLDKANTVVPTRLMNKTPLKLGATAGLRLIGDEKANQILEAILERKDGPFSNCMLRGFSGNYTYNDKQYDATTAPQGADYHKCREEVVKLLKVNAPCETKNCSFNGVWNGGGGAGQDDLYVASAFYYIASHVGFIDSDAPSAKSTPATFKAVAEKACKLSVKEAKVEYPNVRDHAYLCMDLIYEYSLLVDGFEI
;
A
#
# COMPACT_ATOMS: atom_id res chain seq x y z
N MET A 1 -35.28 -37.14 -35.34
CA MET A 1 -35.72 -36.46 -36.57
C MET A 1 -35.96 -35.00 -36.23
N ALA A 2 -35.37 -34.12 -37.03
CA ALA A 2 -35.42 -32.67 -36.89
C ALA A 2 -36.82 -32.10 -37.13
N ALA A 3 -37.07 -30.89 -36.60
CA ALA A 3 -37.85 -29.89 -37.31
C ALA A 3 -37.44 -28.49 -36.85
N ASP A 4 -37.26 -27.64 -37.85
CA ASP A 4 -36.73 -26.29 -37.85
C ASP A 4 -37.85 -25.32 -38.29
N HIS A 5 -37.59 -24.01 -38.18
CA HIS A 5 -38.29 -22.83 -38.76
C HIS A 5 -39.35 -22.10 -37.89
N LEU A 6 -39.07 -20.84 -37.47
CA LEU A 6 -39.32 -19.53 -38.14
C LEU A 6 -40.81 -19.12 -38.04
N VAL A 7 -41.23 -17.94 -37.54
CA VAL A 7 -41.35 -16.58 -38.14
C VAL A 7 -41.84 -15.65 -36.98
N VAL A 8 -41.53 -14.36 -36.77
CA VAL A 8 -42.04 -13.13 -37.43
C VAL A 8 -41.41 -11.88 -36.78
N ALA A 9 -41.06 -10.91 -37.62
CA ALA A 9 -40.62 -9.55 -37.28
C ALA A 9 -41.78 -8.53 -37.34
N MET A 10 -41.60 -7.38 -36.64
CA MET A 10 -42.25 -6.04 -36.74
C MET A 10 -42.79 -5.55 -35.38
N LEU A 11 -42.80 -4.27 -34.97
CA LEU A 11 -42.09 -3.02 -35.28
C LEU A 11 -42.64 -1.99 -34.23
N LEU A 12 -41.76 -1.18 -33.63
CA LEU A 12 -41.92 0.24 -33.20
C LEU A 12 -43.20 0.74 -32.45
N LEU A 13 -43.04 1.29 -31.22
CA LEU A 13 -43.04 2.75 -30.87
C LEU A 13 -43.52 3.09 -29.43
N LEU A 14 -42.72 3.98 -28.80
CA LEU A 14 -43.06 5.04 -27.82
C LEU A 14 -43.39 4.70 -26.35
N ALA A 15 -42.47 5.08 -25.46
CA ALA A 15 -42.75 6.11 -24.45
C ALA A 15 -41.43 6.72 -23.91
N LEU A 16 -41.34 8.05 -23.97
CA LEU A 16 -40.30 8.86 -23.33
C LEU A 16 -40.54 8.94 -21.81
N SER A 17 -39.50 8.78 -21.00
CA SER A 17 -39.27 9.50 -19.73
C SER A 17 -37.84 9.25 -19.21
N PRO A 18 -37.19 10.23 -18.55
CA PRO A 18 -35.76 10.19 -18.24
C PRO A 18 -35.49 9.48 -16.90
N PRO A 19 -34.32 8.85 -16.68
CA PRO A 19 -33.87 8.58 -15.33
C PRO A 19 -33.13 9.79 -14.76
N ALA A 20 -33.34 9.97 -13.46
CA ALA A 20 -32.86 11.05 -12.62
C ALA A 20 -31.32 11.12 -12.54
N VAL A 21 -30.87 12.35 -12.29
CA VAL A 21 -29.51 12.75 -11.96
C VAL A 21 -29.04 12.02 -10.69
N ALA A 22 -27.89 11.35 -10.77
CA ALA A 22 -27.04 11.06 -9.63
C ALA A 22 -25.66 11.63 -9.94
N ASP A 23 -25.26 12.58 -9.10
CA ASP A 23 -24.08 13.42 -9.19
C ASP A 23 -22.90 12.67 -8.54
N ASP A 24 -21.93 12.20 -9.33
CA ASP A 24 -20.66 11.70 -8.84
C ASP A 24 -19.54 12.61 -9.38
N THR A 25 -19.00 13.41 -8.49
CA THR A 25 -17.92 14.37 -8.76
C THR A 25 -16.59 13.63 -8.92
N ALA A 26 -16.34 13.11 -10.12
CA ALA A 26 -15.00 12.76 -10.55
C ALA A 26 -14.20 14.06 -10.79
N VAL A 27 -13.23 14.35 -9.93
CA VAL A 27 -12.30 15.48 -10.11
C VAL A 27 -11.34 15.14 -11.25
N LEU A 28 -11.71 15.57 -12.46
CA LEU A 28 -10.92 15.48 -13.68
C LEU A 28 -9.90 16.62 -13.73
N GLY A 29 -8.63 16.32 -13.47
CA GLY A 29 -7.52 17.14 -13.93
C GLY A 29 -7.27 16.92 -15.42
N GLN A 30 -7.97 17.66 -16.29
CA GLN A 30 -7.71 17.67 -17.74
C GLN A 30 -6.59 18.67 -18.09
N LYS A 31 -5.55 18.20 -18.75
CA LYS A 31 -4.91 18.91 -19.87
C LYS A 31 -4.84 17.98 -21.06
N GLY A 32 -5.76 18.20 -22.00
CA GLY A 32 -5.81 17.49 -23.27
C GLY A 32 -4.89 18.14 -24.30
N GLY A 33 -4.06 17.30 -24.94
CA GLY A 33 -3.50 17.51 -26.25
C GLY A 33 -3.74 16.25 -27.06
N VAL A 34 -4.49 16.34 -28.14
CA VAL A 34 -4.70 15.25 -29.09
C VAL A 34 -3.38 15.02 -29.83
N VAL A 35 -2.80 13.82 -29.72
CA VAL A 35 -1.66 13.41 -30.54
C VAL A 35 -2.12 12.26 -31.44
N GLU A 36 -2.29 12.58 -32.72
CA GLU A 36 -2.39 11.59 -33.79
C GLU A 36 -1.15 10.68 -33.79
N GLY A 37 -1.39 9.38 -34.01
CA GLY A 37 -0.44 8.30 -33.78
C GLY A 37 0.93 8.49 -34.42
N GLN A 38 1.90 8.89 -33.61
CA GLN A 38 3.30 8.62 -33.89
C GLN A 38 3.56 7.14 -33.58
N ALA A 39 3.85 6.37 -34.64
CA ALA A 39 4.26 4.99 -34.52
C ALA A 39 5.52 4.92 -33.64
N ALA A 40 5.31 4.55 -32.38
CA ALA A 40 6.36 4.21 -31.45
C ALA A 40 7.36 3.27 -32.16
N GLY A 41 8.60 3.75 -32.35
CA GLY A 41 9.72 2.98 -32.90
C GLY A 41 9.92 1.60 -32.23
N PRO A 42 10.85 0.77 -32.71
CA PRO A 42 11.03 -0.59 -32.20
C PRO A 42 11.25 -0.57 -30.68
N GLY A 43 10.40 -1.27 -29.94
CA GLY A 43 10.46 -1.36 -28.49
C GLY A 43 9.55 -2.47 -27.98
N ARG A 44 9.86 -2.99 -26.80
CA ARG A 44 9.08 -4.01 -26.10
C ARG A 44 8.29 -3.33 -24.99
N TYR A 45 7.06 -3.75 -24.78
CA TYR A 45 6.22 -3.21 -23.72
C TYR A 45 6.09 -4.22 -22.59
N ALA A 46 5.83 -3.76 -21.38
CA ALA A 46 5.37 -4.58 -20.28
C ALA A 46 4.22 -3.87 -19.56
N VAL A 47 3.14 -4.59 -19.29
CA VAL A 47 2.00 -4.11 -18.51
C VAL A 47 2.01 -4.78 -17.16
N ILE A 48 2.08 -4.01 -16.09
CA ILE A 48 2.11 -4.50 -14.72
C ILE A 48 0.89 -3.95 -13.99
N LEU A 49 0.02 -4.85 -13.54
CA LEU A 49 -1.06 -4.53 -12.62
C LEU A 49 -0.56 -4.79 -11.19
N ASP A 50 -0.44 -3.72 -10.39
CA ASP A 50 -0.13 -3.80 -8.96
C ASP A 50 -1.45 -3.76 -8.18
N ALA A 51 -1.90 -4.92 -7.72
CA ALA A 51 -3.11 -5.05 -6.91
C ALA A 51 -2.77 -4.85 -5.41
N GLY A 52 -2.82 -3.59 -4.99
CA GLY A 52 -2.75 -3.15 -3.60
C GLY A 52 -4.02 -3.45 -2.81
N SER A 53 -3.93 -3.42 -1.48
CA SER A 53 -5.09 -3.58 -0.59
C SER A 53 -6.08 -2.41 -0.67
N THR A 54 -5.58 -1.20 -0.93
CA THR A 54 -6.41 0.02 -1.00
C THR A 54 -6.84 0.38 -2.42
N GLY A 55 -6.14 -0.11 -3.45
CA GLY A 55 -6.43 0.18 -4.85
C GLY A 55 -5.55 -0.65 -5.79
N THR A 56 -5.94 -0.70 -7.06
CA THR A 56 -5.19 -1.38 -8.12
C THR A 56 -4.58 -0.36 -9.07
N ARG A 57 -3.32 -0.54 -9.44
CA ARG A 57 -2.60 0.35 -10.36
C ARG A 57 -2.21 -0.40 -11.62
N VAL A 58 -2.13 0.31 -12.74
CA VAL A 58 -1.48 -0.17 -13.96
C VAL A 58 -0.26 0.68 -14.25
N HIS A 59 0.83 -0.01 -14.55
CA HIS A 59 2.07 0.56 -15.05
C HIS A 59 2.31 -0.01 -16.45
N VAL A 60 2.55 0.85 -17.44
CA VAL A 60 2.96 0.41 -18.77
C VAL A 60 4.33 1.00 -19.07
N PHE A 61 5.31 0.11 -19.12
CA PHE A 61 6.68 0.44 -19.47
C PHE A 61 6.97 0.10 -20.92
N ARG A 62 7.91 0.84 -21.50
CA ARG A 62 8.45 0.57 -22.83
C ARG A 62 9.97 0.47 -22.72
N PHE A 63 10.55 -0.51 -23.39
CA PHE A 63 11.97 -0.80 -23.35
C PHE A 63 12.56 -0.89 -24.75
N ASP A 64 13.83 -0.54 -24.87
CA ASP A 64 14.62 -0.84 -26.06
C ASP A 64 15.13 -2.30 -26.03
N ASN A 65 16.03 -2.66 -26.95
CA ASN A 65 16.60 -4.01 -26.99
C ASN A 65 17.66 -4.29 -25.91
N LYS A 66 18.14 -3.26 -25.21
CA LYS A 66 19.10 -3.34 -24.10
C LYS A 66 18.43 -3.32 -22.72
N LEU A 67 17.10 -3.25 -22.68
CA LEU A 67 16.27 -3.10 -21.47
C LEU A 67 16.35 -1.70 -20.85
N ASP A 68 16.77 -0.69 -21.62
CA ASP A 68 16.67 0.71 -21.19
C ASP A 68 15.23 1.20 -21.35
N LEU A 69 14.74 1.96 -20.36
CA LEU A 69 13.39 2.54 -20.39
C LEU A 69 13.29 3.62 -21.49
N LEU A 70 12.25 3.49 -22.31
CA LEU A 70 11.85 4.46 -23.33
C LEU A 70 10.62 5.21 -22.87
N LYS A 71 10.50 6.46 -23.29
CA LYS A 71 9.33 7.29 -22.96
C LYS A 71 8.02 6.71 -23.50
N VAL A 72 6.98 6.91 -22.70
CA VAL A 72 5.57 6.69 -22.99
C VAL A 72 4.87 8.04 -22.84
N GLY A 73 4.58 8.71 -23.97
CA GLY A 73 4.19 10.12 -23.93
C GLY A 73 5.31 10.99 -23.37
N ASP A 74 5.01 11.77 -22.34
CA ASP A 74 5.97 12.67 -21.69
C ASP A 74 6.75 12.04 -20.52
N ASP A 75 6.36 10.84 -20.09
CA ASP A 75 6.92 10.16 -18.91
C ASP A 75 7.63 8.84 -19.29
N ILE A 76 8.26 8.15 -18.34
CA ILE A 76 8.91 6.84 -18.50
C ILE A 76 7.92 5.68 -18.45
N GLU A 77 6.70 5.93 -17.98
CA GLU A 77 5.60 4.97 -17.92
C GLU A 77 4.24 5.62 -18.15
N LEU A 78 3.24 4.82 -18.55
CA LEU A 78 1.85 5.18 -18.29
C LEU A 78 1.46 4.63 -16.92
N PHE A 79 0.89 5.50 -16.08
CA PHE A 79 0.37 5.16 -14.75
C PHE A 79 -1.12 5.50 -14.63
N ALA A 80 -1.91 4.58 -14.08
CA ALA A 80 -3.28 4.86 -13.66
C ALA A 80 -3.67 4.00 -12.45
N LYS A 81 -4.62 4.47 -11.65
CA LYS A 81 -5.11 3.79 -10.43
C LYS A 81 -6.63 3.78 -10.37
N VAL A 82 -7.19 2.72 -9.79
CA VAL A 82 -8.59 2.60 -9.36
C VAL A 82 -8.67 2.20 -7.89
N ASP A 83 -9.75 2.59 -7.24
CA ASP A 83 -10.09 2.24 -5.85
C ASP A 83 -11.54 1.69 -5.81
N PRO A 84 -11.90 0.79 -4.88
CA PRO A 84 -11.03 0.14 -3.89
C PRO A 84 -10.13 -0.96 -4.50
N GLY A 85 -9.26 -1.55 -3.68
CA GLY A 85 -8.39 -2.66 -4.08
C GLY A 85 -9.16 -3.95 -4.40
N LEU A 86 -8.53 -4.87 -5.15
CA LEU A 86 -9.17 -6.12 -5.57
C LEU A 86 -9.69 -6.98 -4.39
N SER A 87 -9.04 -6.91 -3.22
CA SER A 87 -9.45 -7.63 -2.02
C SER A 87 -10.82 -7.21 -1.47
N SER A 88 -11.27 -5.97 -1.73
CA SER A 88 -12.58 -5.48 -1.30
C SER A 88 -13.75 -6.14 -2.04
N TYR A 89 -13.45 -6.89 -3.10
CA TYR A 89 -14.42 -7.66 -3.89
C TYR A 89 -14.38 -9.16 -3.55
N ALA A 90 -13.89 -9.53 -2.36
CA ALA A 90 -13.91 -10.91 -1.88
C ALA A 90 -15.33 -11.52 -2.02
N GLY A 91 -15.40 -12.76 -2.51
CA GLY A 91 -16.67 -13.44 -2.82
C GLY A 91 -17.42 -12.92 -4.07
N ARG A 92 -16.91 -11.87 -4.74
CA ARG A 92 -17.52 -11.22 -5.92
C ARG A 92 -16.50 -11.09 -7.07
N PRO A 93 -16.03 -12.20 -7.67
CA PRO A 93 -14.95 -12.20 -8.65
C PRO A 93 -15.26 -11.41 -9.93
N GLN A 94 -16.53 -11.35 -10.35
CA GLN A 94 -16.92 -10.58 -11.53
C GLN A 94 -16.81 -9.07 -11.28
N ASP A 95 -17.19 -8.60 -10.09
CA ASP A 95 -17.03 -7.19 -9.70
C ASP A 95 -15.54 -6.81 -9.63
N ALA A 96 -14.70 -7.72 -9.12
CA ALA A 96 -13.25 -7.55 -9.08
C ALA A 96 -12.64 -7.44 -10.50
N ALA A 97 -13.11 -8.25 -11.45
CA ALA A 97 -12.66 -8.18 -12.83
C ALA A 97 -13.13 -6.88 -13.52
N ASN A 98 -14.38 -6.49 -13.28
CA ASN A 98 -14.95 -5.26 -13.85
C ASN A 98 -14.24 -4.00 -13.33
N SER A 99 -13.79 -4.00 -12.07
CA SER A 99 -13.15 -2.82 -11.46
C SER A 99 -11.82 -2.43 -12.13
N ILE A 100 -11.12 -3.38 -12.76
CA ILE A 100 -9.82 -3.12 -13.43
C ILE A 100 -9.95 -2.86 -14.93
N LEU A 101 -11.13 -3.00 -15.54
CA LEU A 101 -11.33 -2.71 -16.96
C LEU A 101 -10.86 -1.29 -17.36
N PRO A 102 -11.13 -0.23 -16.58
CA PRO A 102 -10.64 1.11 -16.92
C PRO A 102 -9.10 1.20 -16.98
N LEU A 103 -8.38 0.36 -16.23
CA LEU A 103 -6.92 0.29 -16.26
C LEU A 103 -6.42 -0.39 -17.54
N LEU A 104 -7.08 -1.48 -17.93
CA LEU A 104 -6.76 -2.21 -19.17
C LEU A 104 -7.01 -1.33 -20.40
N ASP A 105 -8.10 -0.56 -20.40
CA ASP A 105 -8.40 0.39 -21.45
C ASP A 105 -7.31 1.46 -21.57
N LYS A 106 -6.79 1.99 -20.45
CA LYS A 106 -5.65 2.91 -20.47
C LYS A 106 -4.42 2.26 -21.10
N ALA A 107 -4.08 1.03 -20.71
CA ALA A 107 -2.94 0.32 -21.28
C ALA A 107 -3.06 0.11 -22.80
N ASN A 108 -4.27 -0.16 -23.28
CA ASN A 108 -4.57 -0.34 -24.70
C ASN A 108 -4.34 0.92 -25.55
N THR A 109 -4.37 2.12 -24.94
CA THR A 109 -4.09 3.37 -25.69
C THR A 109 -2.60 3.53 -26.04
N VAL A 110 -1.72 2.89 -25.27
CA VAL A 110 -0.26 3.02 -25.41
C VAL A 110 0.38 1.82 -26.10
N VAL A 111 -0.10 0.61 -25.83
CA VAL A 111 0.46 -0.62 -26.41
C VAL A 111 -0.08 -0.80 -27.83
N PRO A 112 0.77 -0.77 -28.89
CA PRO A 112 0.29 -0.96 -30.25
C PRO A 112 -0.33 -2.35 -30.44
N THR A 113 -1.46 -2.44 -31.15
CA THR A 113 -2.20 -3.69 -31.38
C THR A 113 -1.31 -4.83 -31.90
N ARG A 114 -0.35 -4.51 -32.79
CA ARG A 114 0.62 -5.46 -33.36
C ARG A 114 1.60 -6.08 -32.34
N LEU A 115 1.75 -5.44 -31.18
CA LEU A 115 2.65 -5.86 -30.10
C LEU A 115 1.90 -6.49 -28.92
N MET A 116 0.58 -6.31 -28.81
CA MET A 116 -0.21 -6.81 -27.67
C MET A 116 -0.02 -8.31 -27.40
N ASN A 117 0.06 -9.14 -28.44
CA ASN A 117 0.29 -10.59 -28.30
C ASN A 117 1.70 -10.96 -27.78
N LYS A 118 2.66 -10.05 -27.85
CA LYS A 118 4.04 -10.21 -27.37
C LYS A 118 4.30 -9.43 -26.08
N THR A 119 3.40 -8.52 -25.70
CA THR A 119 3.51 -7.70 -24.49
C THR A 119 3.09 -8.54 -23.29
N PRO A 120 3.98 -8.87 -22.36
CA PRO A 120 3.58 -9.49 -21.10
C PRO A 120 2.69 -8.55 -20.31
N LEU A 121 1.51 -9.05 -19.94
CA LEU A 121 0.67 -8.49 -18.89
C LEU A 121 0.84 -9.36 -17.64
N LYS A 122 1.28 -8.75 -16.55
CA LYS A 122 1.47 -9.42 -15.26
C LYS A 122 0.64 -8.71 -14.21
N LEU A 123 -0.15 -9.47 -13.47
CA LEU A 123 -0.80 -8.99 -12.27
C LEU A 123 0.01 -9.47 -11.07
N GLY A 124 0.66 -8.53 -10.40
CA GLY A 124 1.27 -8.73 -9.10
C GLY A 124 0.27 -8.30 -8.04
N ALA A 125 -0.25 -9.26 -7.29
CA ALA A 125 -0.98 -8.91 -6.10
C ALA A 125 -0.02 -8.75 -4.94
N THR A 126 -0.17 -7.62 -4.24
CA THR A 126 0.42 -7.45 -2.91
C THR A 126 -0.26 -8.42 -1.95
N ALA A 127 0.13 -8.34 -0.67
CA ALA A 127 -0.51 -9.11 0.39
C ALA A 127 -2.02 -9.17 0.14
N GLY A 128 -2.73 -8.03 0.01
CA GLY A 128 -4.19 -7.91 -0.19
C GLY A 128 -4.93 -9.05 -0.91
N LEU A 129 -4.49 -9.47 -2.11
CA LEU A 129 -5.18 -10.53 -2.87
C LEU A 129 -4.77 -11.95 -2.45
N ARG A 130 -3.54 -12.12 -1.93
CA ARG A 130 -3.15 -13.33 -1.22
C ARG A 130 -3.99 -13.47 0.07
N LEU A 131 -4.46 -12.35 0.63
CA LEU A 131 -5.28 -12.25 1.85
C LEU A 131 -6.78 -12.38 1.62
N ILE A 132 -7.22 -12.97 0.50
CA ILE A 132 -8.56 -13.60 0.47
C ILE A 132 -8.61 -14.75 1.53
N GLY A 133 -7.48 -15.06 2.19
CA GLY A 133 -7.36 -15.26 3.65
C GLY A 133 -5.94 -14.89 4.16
N ASP A 134 -5.85 -14.17 5.28
CA ASP A 134 -4.67 -13.90 6.15
C ASP A 134 -3.40 -13.20 5.59
N GLU A 135 -3.49 -11.87 5.54
CA GLU A 135 -2.79 -10.84 6.33
C GLU A 135 -1.24 -10.73 6.57
N LYS A 136 -0.70 -9.48 6.71
CA LYS A 136 0.63 -9.16 7.31
C LYS A 136 0.94 -7.71 7.80
N ALA A 137 0.29 -6.64 7.30
CA ALA A 137 0.73 -5.27 7.61
C ALA A 137 0.15 -4.64 8.90
N ASN A 138 -1.13 -4.85 9.24
CA ASN A 138 -1.66 -4.40 10.54
C ASN A 138 -1.66 -5.48 11.64
N GLN A 139 -1.07 -6.66 11.36
CA GLN A 139 -0.83 -7.71 12.36
C GLN A 139 -0.01 -7.23 13.53
N ILE A 140 0.85 -6.24 13.30
CA ILE A 140 1.75 -5.73 14.33
C ILE A 140 0.97 -4.98 15.40
N LEU A 141 0.06 -4.06 15.01
CA LEU A 141 -0.81 -3.37 15.96
C LEU A 141 -1.68 -4.35 16.73
N GLU A 142 -2.31 -5.31 16.05
CA GLU A 142 -3.04 -6.41 16.68
C GLU A 142 -2.15 -7.13 17.70
N ALA A 143 -0.98 -7.60 17.29
CA ALA A 143 -0.16 -8.46 18.13
C ALA A 143 0.46 -7.71 19.32
N ILE A 144 0.73 -6.41 19.20
CA ILE A 144 1.14 -5.56 20.33
C ILE A 144 -0.03 -5.39 21.29
N LEU A 145 -1.22 -5.05 20.79
CA LEU A 145 -2.40 -4.81 21.63
C LEU A 145 -2.94 -6.10 22.28
N GLU A 146 -2.82 -7.25 21.62
CA GLU A 146 -3.19 -8.56 22.16
C GLU A 146 -2.19 -9.03 23.24
N ARG A 147 -0.90 -8.71 23.08
CA ARG A 147 0.17 -9.13 24.01
C ARG A 147 0.53 -8.10 25.06
N LYS A 148 -0.19 -6.97 25.13
CA LYS A 148 0.07 -5.92 26.11
C LYS A 148 0.00 -6.48 27.54
N ASP A 149 0.95 -6.06 28.38
CA ASP A 149 0.98 -6.50 29.78
C ASP A 149 0.01 -5.66 30.60
N GLY A 150 -1.23 -6.16 30.72
CA GLY A 150 -2.28 -5.56 31.54
C GLY A 150 -3.39 -4.84 30.76
N PRO A 151 -4.20 -4.02 31.46
CA PRO A 151 -5.40 -3.43 30.86
C PRO A 151 -5.09 -2.26 29.91
N PHE A 152 -3.88 -1.71 29.93
CA PHE A 152 -3.52 -0.52 29.16
C PHE A 152 -2.37 -0.79 28.19
N SER A 153 -2.33 -0.05 27.08
CA SER A 153 -1.20 -0.04 26.16
C SER A 153 -0.20 1.05 26.54
N ASN A 154 1.09 0.71 26.57
CA ASN A 154 2.19 1.65 26.71
C ASN A 154 2.57 2.32 25.37
N CYS A 155 1.97 1.89 24.25
CA CYS A 155 2.27 2.40 22.92
C CYS A 155 1.30 3.49 22.44
N MET A 156 0.13 3.60 23.08
CA MET A 156 -0.95 4.50 22.67
C MET A 156 -0.81 5.88 23.30
N LEU A 157 -0.99 6.95 22.51
CA LEU A 157 -0.79 8.32 23.00
C LEU A 157 -1.78 8.69 24.12
N ARG A 158 -1.33 9.58 25.00
CA ARG A 158 -2.11 10.05 26.15
C ARG A 158 -3.46 10.63 25.71
N GLY A 159 -4.51 10.27 26.44
CA GLY A 159 -5.88 10.73 26.17
C GLY A 159 -6.63 9.92 25.11
N PHE A 160 -6.06 8.82 24.60
CA PHE A 160 -6.78 7.88 23.75
C PHE A 160 -7.42 6.75 24.57
N SER A 161 -8.71 6.49 24.35
CA SER A 161 -9.42 5.31 24.84
C SER A 161 -10.40 4.88 23.76
N GLY A 162 -10.32 3.62 23.37
CA GLY A 162 -11.09 3.08 22.25
C GLY A 162 -10.51 1.77 21.76
N ASN A 163 -11.12 1.24 20.72
CA ASN A 163 -10.72 -0.03 20.13
C ASN A 163 -10.02 0.20 18.78
N TYR A 164 -8.98 -0.58 18.54
CA TYR A 164 -8.42 -0.80 17.22
C TYR A 164 -9.20 -1.92 16.54
N THR A 165 -9.72 -1.68 15.34
CA THR A 165 -10.44 -2.71 14.58
C THR A 165 -9.59 -3.21 13.44
N TYR A 166 -9.43 -4.53 13.37
CA TYR A 166 -8.70 -5.18 12.31
C TYR A 166 -9.25 -6.58 12.04
N ASN A 167 -9.49 -6.92 10.77
CA ASN A 167 -10.23 -8.12 10.34
C ASN A 167 -11.51 -8.36 11.15
N ASP A 168 -12.33 -7.33 11.30
CA ASP A 168 -13.58 -7.35 12.07
C ASP A 168 -13.44 -7.74 13.56
N LYS A 169 -12.21 -7.90 14.06
CA LYS A 169 -11.91 -8.05 15.49
C LYS A 169 -11.59 -6.70 16.10
N GLN A 170 -11.98 -6.54 17.36
CA GLN A 170 -11.69 -5.33 18.14
C GLN A 170 -10.64 -5.64 19.20
N TYR A 171 -9.62 -4.79 19.25
CA TYR A 171 -8.54 -4.83 20.24
C TYR A 171 -8.62 -3.57 21.09
N ASP A 172 -8.65 -3.73 22.41
CA ASP A 172 -8.63 -2.59 23.33
C ASP A 172 -7.28 -1.87 23.21
N ALA A 173 -7.34 -0.62 22.74
CA ALA A 173 -6.19 0.24 22.53
C ALA A 173 -6.16 1.39 23.55
N THR A 174 -6.77 1.21 24.73
CA THR A 174 -6.78 2.23 25.78
C THR A 174 -5.36 2.50 26.30
N THR A 175 -4.97 3.78 26.32
CA THR A 175 -3.67 4.23 26.81
C THR A 175 -3.53 4.07 28.33
N ALA A 176 -2.29 3.91 28.80
CA ALA A 176 -1.99 3.95 30.23
C ALA A 176 -2.27 5.35 30.81
N PRO A 177 -2.55 5.47 32.14
CA PRO A 177 -2.86 6.76 32.76
C PRO A 177 -1.82 7.86 32.52
N GLN A 178 -0.53 7.48 32.48
CA GLN A 178 0.59 8.38 32.20
C GLN A 178 0.77 8.71 30.71
N GLY A 179 0.06 8.01 29.82
CA GLY A 179 0.26 8.04 28.37
C GLY A 179 1.20 6.94 27.87
N ALA A 180 1.65 7.09 26.62
CA ALA A 180 2.64 6.22 26.04
C ALA A 180 3.99 6.33 26.78
N ASP A 181 4.73 5.21 26.81
CA ASP A 181 6.08 5.10 27.35
C ASP A 181 6.96 4.46 26.28
N TYR A 182 7.95 5.22 25.81
CA TYR A 182 8.82 4.78 24.72
C TYR A 182 9.55 3.46 25.04
N HIS A 183 10.07 3.31 26.27
CA HIS A 183 10.89 2.16 26.62
C HIS A 183 10.03 0.91 26.78
N LYS A 184 8.88 1.02 27.46
CA LYS A 184 7.95 -0.11 27.63
C LYS A 184 7.34 -0.53 26.30
N CYS A 185 6.94 0.43 25.47
CA CYS A 185 6.41 0.12 24.14
C CYS A 185 7.47 -0.57 23.27
N ARG A 186 8.72 -0.08 23.25
CA ARG A 186 9.80 -0.75 22.53
C ARG A 186 10.05 -2.17 23.04
N GLU A 187 9.99 -2.39 24.35
CA GLU A 187 10.12 -3.73 24.92
C GLU A 187 9.02 -4.68 24.41
N GLU A 188 7.76 -4.23 24.37
CA GLU A 188 6.62 -4.97 23.81
C GLU A 188 6.85 -5.30 22.32
N VAL A 189 7.31 -4.32 21.53
CA VAL A 189 7.64 -4.49 20.10
C VAL A 189 8.78 -5.48 19.88
N VAL A 190 9.88 -5.37 20.62
CA VAL A 190 11.04 -6.27 20.47
C VAL A 190 10.68 -7.71 20.87
N LYS A 191 9.86 -7.87 21.91
CA LYS A 191 9.28 -9.18 22.27
C LYS A 191 8.44 -9.76 21.13
N LEU A 192 7.65 -8.93 20.43
CA LEU A 192 6.86 -9.36 19.27
C LEU A 192 7.75 -9.81 18.10
N LEU A 193 8.84 -9.09 17.82
CA LEU A 193 9.78 -9.46 16.77
C LEU A 193 10.44 -10.82 17.05
N LYS A 194 10.57 -11.22 18.33
CA LYS A 194 11.27 -12.45 18.76
C LYS A 194 12.72 -12.48 18.27
N VAL A 195 13.45 -11.40 18.53
CA VAL A 195 14.86 -11.24 18.16
C VAL A 195 15.76 -12.32 18.77
N ASN A 196 15.35 -12.90 19.91
CA ASN A 196 16.07 -13.97 20.60
C ASN A 196 15.56 -15.39 20.27
N ALA A 197 14.75 -15.55 19.21
CA ALA A 197 14.29 -16.87 18.80
C ALA A 197 15.48 -17.77 18.39
N PRO A 198 15.40 -19.10 18.61
CA PRO A 198 16.46 -20.02 18.17
C PRO A 198 16.78 -19.84 16.69
N CYS A 199 18.08 -19.72 16.38
CA CYS A 199 18.57 -19.56 15.01
C CYS A 199 19.20 -20.87 14.53
N GLU A 200 18.61 -21.49 13.51
CA GLU A 200 19.14 -22.72 12.89
C GLU A 200 20.21 -22.45 11.84
N THR A 201 20.51 -21.18 11.57
CA THR A 201 21.52 -20.73 10.61
C THR A 201 22.65 -19.99 11.32
N LYS A 202 23.65 -19.50 10.55
CA LYS A 202 24.81 -18.82 11.13
C LYS A 202 24.42 -17.55 11.90
N ASN A 203 23.57 -16.71 11.29
CA ASN A 203 23.07 -15.46 11.85
C ASN A 203 21.61 -15.30 11.43
N CYS A 204 20.75 -14.89 12.35
CA CYS A 204 19.35 -14.63 12.06
C CYS A 204 19.02 -13.16 12.33
N SER A 205 17.96 -12.67 11.70
CA SER A 205 17.34 -11.39 12.03
C SER A 205 16.43 -11.61 13.23
N PHE A 206 15.14 -11.83 12.99
CA PHE A 206 14.15 -12.04 14.03
C PHE A 206 13.29 -13.27 13.73
N ASN A 207 12.68 -13.85 14.76
CA ASN A 207 11.87 -15.08 14.66
C ASN A 207 12.62 -16.26 14.01
N GLY A 208 13.96 -16.35 14.21
CA GLY A 208 14.79 -17.45 13.71
C GLY A 208 15.04 -17.43 12.20
N VAL A 209 14.72 -16.34 11.51
CA VAL A 209 14.87 -16.20 10.07
C VAL A 209 16.31 -15.80 9.73
N TRP A 210 16.96 -16.51 8.80
CA TRP A 210 18.29 -16.18 8.31
C TRP A 210 18.37 -14.74 7.77
N ASN A 211 19.39 -13.98 8.19
CA ASN A 211 19.53 -12.56 7.80
C ASN A 211 20.18 -12.34 6.41
N GLY A 212 20.48 -13.40 5.67
CA GLY A 212 21.11 -13.30 4.35
C GLY A 212 22.65 -13.12 4.37
N GLY A 213 23.27 -13.09 5.55
CA GLY A 213 24.73 -13.02 5.70
C GLY A 213 25.34 -11.62 5.70
N GLY A 214 24.52 -10.57 5.53
CA GLY A 214 24.97 -9.17 5.55
C GLY A 214 25.95 -8.82 4.43
N GLY A 215 26.87 -7.89 4.72
CA GLY A 215 27.94 -7.46 3.82
C GLY A 215 27.57 -6.30 2.91
N ALA A 216 28.47 -5.96 1.99
CA ALA A 216 28.43 -4.70 1.22
C ALA A 216 27.13 -4.44 0.43
N GLY A 217 26.37 -5.50 0.09
CA GLY A 217 25.06 -5.37 -0.55
C GLY A 217 23.95 -4.84 0.36
N GLN A 218 24.22 -4.67 1.66
CA GLN A 218 23.30 -4.10 2.66
C GLN A 218 23.83 -2.79 3.26
N ASP A 219 24.97 -2.26 2.80
CA ASP A 219 25.54 -1.00 3.31
C ASP A 219 24.67 0.21 2.93
N ASP A 220 24.04 0.16 1.76
CA ASP A 220 23.09 1.16 1.26
C ASP A 220 21.72 0.51 1.05
N LEU A 221 20.74 0.90 1.86
CA LEU A 221 19.39 0.35 1.80
C LEU A 221 18.38 1.39 1.32
N TYR A 222 17.48 0.95 0.44
CA TYR A 222 16.30 1.70 0.04
C TYR A 222 15.08 1.12 0.75
N VAL A 223 14.57 1.84 1.74
CA VAL A 223 13.33 1.49 2.45
C VAL A 223 12.16 2.26 1.86
N ALA A 224 11.06 1.57 1.58
CA ALA A 224 9.93 2.11 0.82
C ALA A 224 8.61 2.01 1.61
N SER A 225 7.54 2.54 1.01
CA SER A 225 6.17 2.44 1.53
C SER A 225 6.00 3.07 2.92
N ALA A 226 5.67 2.30 3.95
CA ALA A 226 5.36 2.82 5.29
C ALA A 226 6.45 3.73 5.84
N PHE A 227 7.72 3.34 5.70
CA PHE A 227 8.87 4.14 6.15
C PHE A 227 8.90 5.54 5.52
N TYR A 228 8.60 5.64 4.23
CA TYR A 228 8.54 6.92 3.53
C TYR A 228 7.31 7.73 3.96
N TYR A 229 6.13 7.10 4.04
CA TYR A 229 4.90 7.78 4.43
C TYR A 229 4.97 8.30 5.86
N ILE A 230 5.44 7.50 6.82
CA ILE A 230 5.61 7.94 8.20
C ILE A 230 6.62 9.08 8.25
N ALA A 231 7.82 8.91 7.66
CA ALA A 231 8.85 9.93 7.63
C ALA A 231 8.39 11.29 7.09
N SER A 232 7.62 11.28 6.00
CA SER A 232 7.08 12.50 5.38
C SER A 232 5.94 13.10 6.20
N HIS A 233 5.04 12.27 6.76
CA HIS A 233 3.95 12.74 7.60
C HIS A 233 4.42 13.36 8.93
N VAL A 234 5.51 12.85 9.51
CA VAL A 234 6.12 13.45 10.71
C VAL A 234 7.13 14.57 10.39
N GLY A 235 7.37 14.84 9.10
CA GLY A 235 8.03 16.03 8.61
C GLY A 235 9.55 16.05 8.68
N PHE A 236 10.23 14.90 8.83
CA PHE A 236 11.70 14.87 8.75
C PHE A 236 12.24 14.57 7.34
N ILE A 237 11.36 14.28 6.39
CA ILE A 237 11.67 14.29 4.95
C ILE A 237 10.64 15.15 4.21
N ASP A 238 11.04 15.67 3.06
CA ASP A 238 10.16 16.41 2.15
C ASP A 238 9.11 15.48 1.54
N SER A 239 7.83 15.80 1.73
CA SER A 239 6.70 15.04 1.21
C SER A 239 6.52 15.18 -0.31
N ASP A 240 7.07 16.23 -0.91
CA ASP A 240 6.98 16.46 -2.35
C ASP A 240 8.14 15.78 -3.10
N ALA A 241 9.20 15.39 -2.38
CA ALA A 241 10.33 14.66 -2.94
C ALA A 241 10.01 13.16 -3.04
N PRO A 242 10.29 12.49 -4.18
CA PRO A 242 9.98 11.07 -4.37
C PRO A 242 10.83 10.13 -3.49
N SER A 243 11.91 10.64 -2.90
CA SER A 243 12.80 9.91 -2.01
C SER A 243 13.61 10.88 -1.16
N ALA A 244 14.11 10.41 -0.02
CA ALA A 244 15.00 11.17 0.85
C ALA A 244 15.95 10.24 1.61
N LYS A 245 17.07 10.79 2.08
CA LYS A 245 18.00 10.08 2.97
C LYS A 245 17.59 10.31 4.43
N SER A 246 17.67 9.27 5.25
CA SER A 246 17.46 9.34 6.70
C SER A 246 18.29 8.26 7.41
N THR A 247 18.19 8.19 8.73
CA THR A 247 18.85 7.17 9.56
C THR A 247 17.87 6.57 10.56
N PRO A 248 18.07 5.33 11.05
CA PRO A 248 17.27 4.79 12.15
C PRO A 248 17.29 5.68 13.40
N ALA A 249 18.39 6.39 13.67
CA ALA A 249 18.49 7.35 14.77
C ALA A 249 17.48 8.51 14.65
N THR A 250 17.16 8.95 13.43
CA THR A 250 16.11 9.96 13.19
C THR A 250 14.73 9.43 13.58
N PHE A 251 14.38 8.21 13.17
CA PHE A 251 13.12 7.56 13.57
C PHE A 251 13.02 7.44 15.10
N LYS A 252 14.11 7.03 15.77
CA LYS A 252 14.18 6.99 17.23
C LYS A 252 13.90 8.34 17.88
N ALA A 253 14.59 9.40 17.45
CA ALA A 253 14.45 10.72 18.05
C ALA A 253 13.01 11.24 17.93
N VAL A 254 12.36 10.99 16.78
CA VAL A 254 10.97 11.39 16.55
C VAL A 254 10.01 10.51 17.36
N ALA A 255 10.28 9.20 17.50
CA ALA A 255 9.53 8.31 18.38
C ALA A 255 9.56 8.79 19.84
N GLU A 256 10.75 9.05 20.39
CA GLU A 256 10.93 9.54 21.76
C GLU A 256 10.21 10.87 22.02
N LYS A 257 10.10 11.73 20.99
CA LYS A 257 9.30 12.96 21.05
C LYS A 257 7.80 12.66 20.99
N ALA A 258 7.35 11.90 20.00
CA ALA A 258 5.94 11.61 19.76
C ALA A 258 5.29 10.88 20.95
N CYS A 259 6.00 9.91 21.57
CA CYS A 259 5.50 9.16 22.70
C CYS A 259 5.24 10.01 23.97
N LYS A 260 5.79 11.23 24.05
CA LYS A 260 5.53 12.15 25.18
C LYS A 260 4.25 12.98 25.00
N LEU A 261 3.66 12.96 23.81
CA LEU A 261 2.51 13.78 23.44
C LEU A 261 1.18 13.10 23.80
N SER A 262 0.17 13.91 24.05
CA SER A 262 -1.23 13.49 23.93
C SER A 262 -1.67 13.47 22.46
N VAL A 263 -2.81 12.81 22.19
CA VAL A 263 -3.43 12.84 20.86
C VAL A 263 -3.68 14.27 20.37
N LYS A 264 -4.08 15.19 21.26
CA LYS A 264 -4.34 16.59 20.91
C LYS A 264 -3.05 17.33 20.54
N GLU A 265 -1.99 17.12 21.30
CA GLU A 265 -0.67 17.73 21.02
C GLU A 265 -0.07 17.16 19.74
N ALA A 266 -0.16 15.84 19.51
CA ALA A 266 0.32 15.20 18.29
C ALA A 266 -0.41 15.67 17.04
N LYS A 267 -1.72 15.99 17.12
CA LYS A 267 -2.48 16.59 16.01
C LYS A 267 -1.95 17.95 15.58
N VAL A 268 -1.45 18.74 16.53
CA VAL A 268 -0.87 20.06 16.25
C VAL A 268 0.55 19.91 15.72
N GLU A 269 1.35 19.03 16.36
CA GLU A 269 2.76 18.83 16.01
C GLU A 269 2.95 18.14 14.65
N TYR A 270 2.12 17.13 14.35
CA TYR A 270 2.22 16.28 13.16
C TYR A 270 0.90 16.29 12.38
N PRO A 271 0.51 17.42 11.76
CA PRO A 271 -0.82 17.59 11.18
C PRO A 271 -1.10 16.64 10.00
N ASN A 272 -0.06 16.14 9.34
CA ASN A 272 -0.17 15.26 8.17
C ASN A 272 -0.31 13.76 8.54
N VAL A 273 -0.10 13.40 9.81
CA VAL A 273 -0.32 12.03 10.29
C VAL A 273 -1.83 11.74 10.28
N ARG A 274 -2.24 10.55 9.84
CA ARG A 274 -3.67 10.17 9.78
C ARG A 274 -4.21 9.74 11.15
N ASP A 275 -3.55 8.78 11.77
CA ASP A 275 -4.01 8.16 13.02
C ASP A 275 -3.08 8.48 14.19
N HIS A 276 -3.16 9.71 14.71
CA HIS A 276 -2.24 10.22 15.76
C HIS A 276 -2.17 9.34 17.01
N ALA A 277 -3.24 8.61 17.34
CA ALA A 277 -3.27 7.74 18.52
C ALA A 277 -2.20 6.65 18.50
N TYR A 278 -1.84 6.13 17.32
CA TYR A 278 -0.90 5.03 17.12
C TYR A 278 0.52 5.50 16.76
N LEU A 279 0.74 6.81 16.59
CA LEU A 279 1.99 7.36 16.05
C LEU A 279 3.25 6.94 16.83
N CYS A 280 3.18 6.88 18.16
CA CYS A 280 4.29 6.41 18.99
C CYS A 280 4.65 4.95 18.65
N MET A 281 3.64 4.09 18.53
CA MET A 281 3.82 2.69 18.19
C MET A 281 4.43 2.50 16.81
N ASP A 282 3.90 3.20 15.80
CA ASP A 282 4.35 3.08 14.41
C ASP A 282 5.83 3.45 14.29
N LEU A 283 6.23 4.57 14.87
CA LEU A 283 7.62 5.03 14.87
C LEU A 283 8.56 4.09 15.64
N ILE A 284 8.10 3.55 16.79
CA ILE A 284 8.87 2.56 17.56
C ILE A 284 9.01 1.28 16.77
N TYR A 285 7.96 0.82 16.10
CA TYR A 285 7.99 -0.39 15.30
C TYR A 285 8.95 -0.25 14.13
N GLU A 286 8.88 0.84 13.37
CA GLU A 286 9.81 1.08 12.25
C GLU A 286 11.26 1.16 12.73
N TYR A 287 11.52 1.88 13.83
CA TYR A 287 12.85 1.93 14.43
C TYR A 287 13.34 0.55 14.90
N SER A 288 12.52 -0.18 15.64
CA SER A 288 12.91 -1.49 16.21
C SER A 288 13.04 -2.55 15.13
N LEU A 289 12.22 -2.50 14.08
CA LEU A 289 12.35 -3.41 12.94
C LEU A 289 13.70 -3.22 12.23
N LEU A 290 14.12 -1.98 12.01
CA LEU A 290 15.43 -1.69 11.40
C LEU A 290 16.58 -2.09 12.33
N VAL A 291 16.56 -1.63 13.58
CA VAL A 291 17.71 -1.77 14.49
C VAL A 291 17.73 -3.10 15.23
N ASP A 292 16.62 -3.49 15.85
CA ASP A 292 16.57 -4.72 16.65
C ASP A 292 16.29 -5.95 15.77
N GLY A 293 15.51 -5.78 14.69
CA GLY A 293 15.15 -6.86 13.78
C GLY A 293 16.22 -7.13 12.71
N PHE A 294 16.56 -6.09 11.93
CA PHE A 294 17.49 -6.21 10.80
C PHE A 294 18.94 -5.84 11.13
N GLU A 295 19.22 -5.33 12.32
CA GLU A 295 20.57 -4.93 12.77
C GLU A 295 21.22 -3.83 11.90
N ILE A 296 20.40 -2.88 11.42
CA ILE A 296 20.79 -1.73 10.56
C ILE A 296 21.02 -0.47 11.40
#